data_AF-A0A7X9DQ73-F1
#
_entry.id   AF-A0A7X9DQ73-F1
#
_cell.length_a   1.000
_cell.length_b   1.000
_cell.length_c   1.000
_cell.angle_alpha   90.00
_cell.angle_beta   90.00
_cell.angle_gamma   90.00
#
_symmetry.space_group_name_H-M   'P 1'
#
loop_
_entity.id
_entity.type
_entity.pdbx_description
1 polymer ?
#
loop_
_entity_poly.entity_id
_entity_poly.type
_entity_poly.pdbx_seq_one_letter_code
_entity_poly.pdbx_strand_id
1 'polypeptide(L)' 'ENDDTPAVGAAVLAGAGSGLFPDLKKATVQLVRIRESYSPNPAFIGTYNEVYRKYCLLSDLLIKYWKE' A
#
# COMPACT_ATOMS: atom_id res chain seq x y z
N GLU A 1 -13.06 -5.83 14.17
CA GLU A 1 -12.18 -5.27 13.12
C GLU A 1 -11.09 -4.52 13.87
N ASN A 2 -9.83 -4.95 13.76
CA ASN A 2 -8.70 -4.30 14.45
C ASN A 2 -7.86 -3.64 13.37
N ASP A 3 -8.10 -2.35 13.14
CA ASP A 3 -7.38 -1.52 12.16
C ASP A 3 -6.12 -0.87 12.75
N ASP A 4 -5.59 -1.45 13.84
CA ASP A 4 -4.38 -0.99 14.52
C ASP A 4 -3.09 -1.38 13.76
N THR A 5 -3.12 -1.26 12.42
CA THR A 5 -1.96 -1.40 11.54
C THR A 5 -0.71 -0.66 12.05
N PRO A 6 -0.80 0.61 12.52
CA PRO A 6 0.37 1.28 13.07
C PRO A 6 0.90 0.65 14.37
N ALA A 7 0.01 0.17 15.26
CA ALA A 7 0.43 -0.46 16.52
C ALA A 7 1.09 -1.83 16.28
N VAL A 8 0.54 -2.63 15.38
CA VAL A 8 1.13 -3.91 14.97
C VAL A 8 2.49 -3.69 14.31
N GLY A 9 2.63 -2.66 13.47
CA GLY A 9 3.91 -2.27 12.88
C GLY A 9 4.96 -1.91 13.93
N ALA A 10 4.57 -1.13 14.95
CA ALA A 10 5.45 -0.81 16.08
C ALA A 10 5.87 -2.07 16.88
N ALA A 11 4.94 -3.00 17.11
CA ALA A 11 5.24 -4.26 17.79
C ALA A 11 6.19 -5.17 16.99
N VAL A 12 6.03 -5.23 15.65
CA VAL A 12 6.94 -5.95 14.74
C VAL A 12 8.35 -5.36 14.81
N LEU A 13 8.48 -4.03 14.79
CA LEU A 13 9.77 -3.34 14.90
C LEU A 13 10.41 -3.57 16.29
N ALA A 14 9.65 -3.45 17.36
CA ALA A 14 10.13 -3.70 18.72
C ALA A 14 10.57 -5.17 18.90
N GLY A 15 9.83 -6.13 18.33
CA GLY A 15 10.18 -7.55 18.39
C GLY A 15 11.47 -7.88 17.62
N ALA A 16 11.69 -7.27 16.46
CA ALA A 16 12.94 -7.44 15.73
C ALA A 16 14.13 -6.75 16.44
N GLY A 17 13.92 -5.52 16.96
CA GLY A 17 14.96 -4.75 17.66
C GLY A 17 15.36 -5.31 19.02
N SER A 18 14.44 -5.98 19.73
CA SER A 18 14.71 -6.66 21.01
C SER A 18 15.33 -8.05 20.85
N GLY A 19 15.49 -8.54 19.62
CA GLY A 19 15.99 -9.89 19.35
C GLY A 19 14.98 -11.01 19.57
N LEU A 20 13.72 -10.69 19.88
CA LEU A 20 12.62 -11.66 19.98
C LEU A 20 12.40 -12.36 18.63
N PHE A 21 12.59 -11.65 17.52
CA PHE A 21 12.58 -12.22 16.18
C PHE A 21 13.97 -12.10 15.53
N PRO A 22 14.40 -13.11 14.74
CA PRO A 22 15.71 -13.08 14.09
C PRO A 22 15.86 -11.95 13.07
N ASP A 23 14.74 -11.55 12.46
CA ASP A 23 14.68 -10.50 11.46
C ASP A 23 13.25 -9.95 11.34
N LEU A 24 13.14 -8.80 10.68
CA LEU A 24 11.87 -8.09 10.50
C LEU A 24 10.87 -8.89 9.64
N LYS A 25 11.33 -9.68 8.66
CA LYS A 25 10.44 -10.47 7.79
C LYS A 25 9.75 -11.56 8.60
N LYS A 26 10.50 -12.27 9.45
CA LYS A 26 9.95 -13.32 10.33
C LYS A 26 8.97 -12.74 11.33
N ALA A 27 9.28 -11.58 11.92
CA ALA A 27 8.35 -10.87 12.79
C ALA A 27 7.04 -10.55 12.04
N THR A 28 7.14 -9.99 10.83
CA THR A 28 5.98 -9.63 10.01
C THR A 28 5.10 -10.84 9.67
N VAL A 29 5.70 -11.95 9.25
CA VAL A 29 4.96 -13.18 8.90
C VAL A 29 4.20 -13.76 10.10
N GLN A 30 4.74 -13.62 11.31
CA GLN A 30 4.09 -14.15 12.51
C GLN A 30 2.98 -13.23 13.07
N LEU A 31 3.11 -11.92 12.89
CA LEU A 31 2.20 -10.90 13.46
C LEU A 31 1.12 -10.42 12.49
N VAL A 32 1.35 -10.49 11.17
CA VAL A 32 0.40 -10.03 10.14
C VAL A 32 -0.34 -11.21 9.54
N ARG A 33 -1.66 -11.06 9.33
CA ARG A 33 -2.49 -12.05 8.63
C ARG A 33 -3.14 -11.42 7.40
N ILE A 34 -3.03 -12.12 6.27
CA ILE A 34 -3.73 -11.75 5.05
C ILE A 34 -5.20 -12.16 5.21
N ARG A 35 -6.10 -11.19 5.15
CA ARG A 35 -7.55 -11.44 5.18
C ARG A 35 -8.03 -11.94 3.82
N GLU A 36 -7.72 -11.18 2.77
CA GLU A 36 -8.16 -11.42 1.40
C GLU A 36 -7.07 -11.02 0.41
N SER A 37 -7.09 -11.62 -0.77
CA SER A 37 -6.17 -11.33 -1.87
C SER A 37 -6.95 -11.13 -3.15
N TYR A 38 -6.73 -10.00 -3.80
CA TYR A 38 -7.42 -9.62 -5.03
C TYR A 38 -6.43 -9.58 -6.19
N SER A 39 -6.81 -10.19 -7.32
CA SER A 39 -6.05 -10.13 -8.56
C SER A 39 -6.72 -9.18 -9.55
N PRO A 40 -5.96 -8.38 -10.32
CA PRO A 40 -6.54 -7.52 -11.34
C PRO A 40 -7.35 -8.34 -12.36
N ASN A 41 -8.55 -7.88 -12.70
CA ASN A 41 -9.32 -8.47 -13.80
C ASN A 41 -8.72 -7.97 -15.14
N PRO A 42 -8.20 -8.87 -16.00
CA PRO A 42 -7.57 -8.50 -17.26
C PRO A 42 -8.46 -7.66 -18.19
N ALA A 43 -9.78 -7.86 -18.13
CA ALA A 43 -10.74 -7.14 -18.97
C ALA A 43 -10.73 -5.62 -18.73
N PHE A 44 -10.38 -5.17 -17.52
CA PHE A 44 -10.42 -3.75 -17.18
C PHE A 44 -9.05 -3.06 -17.26
N ILE A 45 -7.96 -3.79 -17.46
CA ILE A 45 -6.60 -3.21 -17.48
C ILE A 45 -6.49 -2.11 -18.54
N GLY A 46 -7.00 -2.36 -19.75
CA GLY A 46 -6.99 -1.38 -20.84
C GLY A 46 -7.76 -0.11 -20.49
N THR A 47 -8.96 -0.27 -19.94
CA THR A 47 -9.82 0.86 -19.52
C THR A 47 -9.16 1.70 -18.42
N TYR A 48 -8.62 1.07 -17.38
CA TYR A 48 -7.93 1.79 -16.31
C TYR A 48 -6.70 2.53 -16.81
N ASN A 49 -5.91 1.93 -17.71
CA ASN A 49 -4.75 2.59 -18.30
C ASN A 49 -5.13 3.83 -19.12
N GLU A 50 -6.20 3.75 -19.93
CA GLU A 50 -6.68 4.87 -20.71
C GLU A 50 -7.17 6.02 -19.82
N VAL A 51 -7.99 5.70 -18.82
CA VAL A 51 -8.54 6.69 -17.88
C VAL A 51 -7.43 7.33 -17.06
N TYR A 52 -6.47 6.54 -16.58
CA TYR A 52 -5.31 7.05 -15.84
C TYR A 52 -4.49 8.04 -16.67
N ARG A 53 -4.26 7.74 -17.96
CA ARG A 53 -3.58 8.68 -18.86
C ARG A 53 -4.35 10.00 -19.01
N LYS A 54 -5.67 9.95 -19.16
CA LYS A 54 -6.52 11.15 -19.22
C LYS A 54 -6.44 11.96 -17.93
N TYR A 55 -6.46 11.29 -16.78
CA TYR A 55 -6.29 11.93 -15.47
C TYR A 55 -4.95 12.67 -15.35
N CYS A 56 -3.83 12.03 -15.71
CA CYS A 56 -2.51 12.68 -15.68
C CYS A 56 -2.46 13.92 -16.59
N LEU A 57 -2.96 13.81 -17.82
CA LEU A 57 -3.01 14.95 -18.74
C LEU A 57 -3.83 16.12 -18.17
N LEU A 58 -4.98 15.82 -17.57
CA LEU A 58 -5.81 16.83 -16.92
C LEU A 58 -5.09 17.45 -15.73
N SER A 59 -4.45 16.64 -14.89
CA SER A 59 -3.67 17.11 -13.74
C SER A 59 -2.53 18.03 -14.16
N ASP A 60 -1.78 17.67 -15.20
CA ASP A 60 -0.66 18.46 -15.73
C ASP A 60 -1.12 19.81 -16.30
N LEU A 61 -2.29 19.84 -16.95
CA LEU A 61 -2.90 21.06 -17.47
C LEU A 61 -3.33 21.98 -16.32
N LEU A 62 -4.04 21.43 -15.33
CA LEU A 62 -4.61 22.21 -14.24
C LEU A 62 -3.55 22.69 -13.24
N ILE A 63 -2.47 21.93 -13.00
CA ILE A 63 -1.38 22.34 -12.10
C ILE A 63 -0.76 23.69 -12.51
N LYS A 64 -0.74 24.01 -13.82
CA LYS A 64 -0.22 25.29 -14.31
C LYS A 64 -1.14 26.46 -13.96
N TYR A 65 -2.45 26.23 -13.97
CA TYR A 65 -3.46 27.24 -13.62
C TYR A 65 -3.59 27.46 -12.11
N TRP A 66 -3.29 26.45 -11.29
CA TRP A 66 -3.52 26.48 -9.84
C TRP A 66 -2.25 26.85 -9.04
N LYS A 67 -1.12 27.06 -9.73
CA LYS A 67 0.15 27.53 -9.15
C LYS A 67 0.37 29.04 -9.30
N GLU A 68 -0.51 29.75 -10.03
CA GLU A 68 -0.62 31.21 -10.00
C GLU A 68 -1.55 31.64 -8.87
#